data_AF-A0A6M5Y3C0-F1
#
_entry.id   AF-A0A6M5Y3C0-F1
#
_cell.length_a   1.000
_cell.length_b   1.000
_cell.length_c   1.000
_cell.angle_alpha   90.00
_cell.angle_beta   90.00
_cell.angle_gamma   90.00
#
_symmetry.space_group_name_H-M   'P 1'
#
loop_
_entity.id
_entity.type
_entity.pdbx_description
1 polymer ?
#
loop_
_entity_poly.entity_id
_entity_poly.type
_entity_poly.pdbx_seq_one_letter_code
_entity_poly.pdbx_strand_id
1 'polypeptide(L)'
;MKQLGLLISLVLLTLGCETNTVYNEYTDIEDGKWYIKNAPSFTFEIKDASVPYNIYYNLRNSLSYGYYNLYLTRYLRDSSGRQLESRLDELILMDPKSGKPNGEGLGDLFDHKFLMKRNYRFPKPGKYTMEIRQYMRQDPLLNILSVGIAVEKAVPAN
;
A
#
# COMPACT_ATOMS: atom_id res chain seq x y z
N MET A 1 57.07 23.82 -16.20
CA MET A 1 55.82 23.05 -16.02
C MET A 1 55.36 23.22 -14.57
N LYS A 2 54.67 24.32 -14.25
CA LYS A 2 54.04 24.56 -12.95
C LYS A 2 52.88 25.55 -13.14
N GLN A 3 51.89 25.39 -12.27
CA GLN A 3 50.75 26.26 -11.99
C GLN A 3 49.56 26.10 -12.95
N LEU A 4 48.30 26.06 -12.55
CA LEU A 4 47.63 26.08 -11.23
C LEU A 4 46.12 26.15 -11.51
N GLY A 5 45.31 25.39 -10.77
CA GLY A 5 43.88 25.67 -10.53
C GLY A 5 42.96 25.45 -11.74
N LEU A 6 41.77 24.90 -11.61
CA LEU A 6 40.81 25.05 -10.53
C LEU A 6 39.89 23.82 -10.61
N LEU A 7 40.06 22.88 -9.68
CA LEU A 7 39.10 21.81 -9.46
C LEU A 7 37.84 22.46 -8.85
N ILE A 8 36.89 22.86 -9.69
CA ILE A 8 35.54 23.21 -9.23
C ILE A 8 34.88 21.88 -8.85
N SER A 9 35.08 21.51 -7.59
CA SER A 9 34.31 20.49 -6.90
C SER A 9 32.89 21.01 -6.76
N LEU A 10 32.03 20.64 -7.70
CA LEU A 10 30.60 20.85 -7.63
C LEU A 10 30.05 19.88 -6.58
N VAL A 11 30.09 20.31 -5.31
CA VAL A 11 29.36 19.65 -4.22
C VAL A 11 27.87 19.91 -4.45
N LEU A 12 27.24 19.03 -5.22
CA LEU A 12 25.80 18.87 -5.25
C LEU A 12 25.36 18.38 -3.87
N LEU A 13 24.92 19.33 -3.03
CA LEU A 13 24.15 19.04 -1.84
C LEU A 13 22.84 18.37 -2.29
N THR A 14 22.81 17.05 -2.24
CA THR A 14 21.55 16.31 -2.36
C THR A 14 20.76 16.55 -1.08
N LEU A 15 19.81 17.49 -1.15
CA LEU A 15 18.73 17.56 -0.18
C LEU A 15 17.97 16.24 -0.29
N GLY A 16 18.27 15.31 0.62
CA GLY A 16 17.53 14.07 0.76
C GLY A 16 16.07 14.41 0.99
N CYS A 17 15.19 13.97 0.11
CA CYS A 17 13.76 14.03 0.33
C CYS A 17 13.45 13.09 1.50
N GLU A 18 13.23 13.65 2.70
CA GLU A 18 12.78 12.85 3.83
C GLU A 18 11.36 12.37 3.53
N THR A 19 11.24 11.17 2.96
CA THR A 19 9.92 10.63 2.63
C THR A 19 9.24 10.18 3.91
N ASN A 20 8.03 10.67 4.16
CA ASN A 20 7.19 10.21 5.27
C ASN A 20 6.79 8.72 5.15
N THR A 21 7.03 8.11 3.99
CA THR A 21 6.80 6.70 3.70
C THR A 21 7.78 5.82 4.47
N VAL A 22 7.24 4.96 5.34
CA VAL A 22 7.97 3.93 6.08
C VAL A 22 8.02 2.62 5.30
N TYR A 23 6.97 2.33 4.54
CA TYR A 23 6.83 1.09 3.79
C TYR A 23 5.91 1.33 2.59
N ASN A 24 6.24 0.77 1.43
CA ASN A 24 5.38 0.82 0.24
C ASN A 24 5.77 -0.34 -0.67
N GLU A 25 5.00 -1.42 -0.62
CA GLU A 25 5.29 -2.64 -1.36
C GLU A 25 4.02 -3.23 -1.96
N TYR A 26 4.22 -3.99 -3.04
CA TYR A 26 3.18 -4.67 -3.79
C TYR A 26 3.56 -6.12 -4.00
N THR A 27 2.56 -6.97 -4.14
CA THR A 27 2.70 -8.35 -4.60
C THR A 27 1.86 -8.51 -5.85
N ASP A 28 2.50 -8.95 -6.92
CA ASP A 28 1.81 -9.26 -8.16
C ASP A 28 0.92 -10.50 -7.98
N ILE A 29 -0.24 -10.46 -8.61
CA ILE A 29 -1.19 -11.56 -8.66
C ILE A 29 -1.02 -12.24 -10.01
N GLU A 30 -0.55 -13.48 -9.97
CA GLU A 30 -0.31 -14.31 -11.15
C GLU A 30 -1.57 -14.41 -12.04
N ASP A 31 -1.40 -14.16 -13.34
CA ASP A 31 -2.46 -14.11 -14.36
C ASP A 31 -3.65 -13.19 -14.05
N GLY A 32 -3.53 -12.29 -13.07
CA GLY A 32 -4.66 -11.52 -12.57
C GLY A 32 -5.70 -12.36 -11.82
N LYS A 33 -5.35 -13.56 -11.33
CA LYS A 33 -6.24 -14.53 -10.68
C LYS A 33 -5.98 -14.56 -9.17
N TRP A 34 -6.70 -13.74 -8.42
CA TRP A 34 -6.54 -13.68 -6.97
C TRP A 34 -7.36 -14.77 -6.25
N TYR A 35 -6.69 -15.88 -5.96
CA TYR A 35 -7.30 -16.96 -5.17
C TYR A 35 -7.47 -16.57 -3.70
N ILE A 36 -8.52 -17.07 -3.04
CA ILE A 36 -8.74 -16.85 -1.59
C ILE A 36 -7.55 -17.35 -0.76
N LYS A 37 -6.93 -18.47 -1.17
CA LYS A 37 -5.74 -19.03 -0.50
C LYS A 37 -4.48 -18.17 -0.69
N ASN A 38 -4.43 -17.32 -1.71
CA ASN A 38 -3.33 -16.39 -1.90
C ASN A 38 -3.57 -15.18 -0.99
N ALA A 39 -2.82 -15.12 0.10
CA ALA A 39 -2.94 -14.09 1.13
C ALA A 39 -1.65 -13.25 1.23
N PRO A 40 -1.44 -12.26 0.34
CA PRO A 40 -0.27 -11.39 0.38
C PRO A 40 -0.04 -10.84 1.79
N SER A 41 1.20 -10.95 2.25
CA SER A 41 1.62 -10.59 3.60
C SER A 41 2.81 -9.65 3.57
N PHE A 42 2.65 -8.51 4.23
CA PHE A 42 3.58 -7.39 4.19
C PHE A 42 4.13 -7.13 5.57
N THR A 43 5.44 -7.28 5.75
CA THR A 43 6.11 -7.07 7.04
C THR A 43 6.91 -5.78 7.01
N PHE A 44 6.63 -4.89 7.96
CA PHE A 44 7.25 -3.57 8.08
C PHE A 44 7.65 -3.28 9.52
N GLU A 45 8.58 -2.34 9.70
CA GLU A 45 9.14 -1.98 11.00
C GLU A 45 8.74 -0.55 11.41
N ILE A 46 8.18 -0.41 12.60
CA ILE A 46 7.86 0.87 13.21
C ILE A 46 8.95 1.20 14.22
N LYS A 47 9.74 2.24 13.92
CA LYS A 47 10.84 2.70 14.79
C LYS A 47 10.35 3.64 15.91
N ASP A 48 9.38 4.48 15.60
CA ASP A 48 8.82 5.45 16.54
C ASP A 48 7.31 5.24 16.65
N ALA A 49 6.86 4.70 17.78
CA ALA A 49 5.45 4.49 18.09
C ALA A 49 4.79 5.71 18.78
N SER A 50 5.55 6.77 19.06
CA SER A 50 5.03 8.00 19.68
C SER A 50 4.29 8.90 18.69
N VAL A 51 4.41 8.63 17.38
CA VAL A 51 3.73 9.37 16.30
C VAL A 51 2.62 8.53 15.64
N PRO A 52 1.60 9.16 15.05
CA PRO A 52 0.57 8.47 14.28
C PRO A 52 1.02 8.15 12.85
N TYR A 53 0.39 7.14 12.24
CA TYR A 53 0.66 6.67 10.88
C TYR A 53 -0.64 6.53 10.07
N ASN A 54 -0.59 6.85 8.80
CA ASN A 54 -1.61 6.46 7.84
C ASN A 54 -1.21 5.15 7.16
N ILE A 55 -2.14 4.20 7.12
CA ILE A 55 -1.95 2.92 6.42
C ILE A 55 -2.92 2.91 5.24
N TYR A 56 -2.44 2.49 4.08
CA TYR A 56 -3.22 2.41 2.85
C TYR A 56 -3.18 1.01 2.27
N TYR A 57 -4.27 0.63 1.60
CA TYR A 57 -4.22 -0.37 0.55
C TYR A 57 -3.71 0.29 -0.72
N ASN A 58 -2.85 -0.41 -1.43
CA ASN A 58 -2.59 -0.12 -2.83
C ASN A 58 -3.09 -1.31 -3.65
N LEU A 59 -3.88 -1.06 -4.69
CA LEU A 59 -4.49 -2.10 -5.50
C LEU A 59 -4.39 -1.72 -6.97
N ARG A 60 -4.02 -2.68 -7.81
CA ARG A 60 -4.11 -2.54 -9.26
C ARG A 60 -5.10 -3.54 -9.82
N ASN A 61 -6.06 -3.08 -10.61
CA ASN A 61 -6.95 -3.94 -11.40
C ASN A 61 -6.97 -3.54 -12.86
N SER A 62 -7.44 -4.46 -13.70
CA SER A 62 -7.72 -4.12 -15.10
C SER A 62 -9.15 -3.56 -15.26
N LEU A 63 -9.41 -2.89 -16.39
CA LEU A 63 -10.76 -2.44 -16.78
C LEU A 63 -11.76 -3.59 -16.91
N SER A 64 -11.26 -4.82 -17.15
CA SER A 64 -12.08 -6.02 -17.26
C SER A 64 -12.53 -6.57 -15.89
N TYR A 65 -12.15 -5.93 -14.77
CA TYR A 65 -12.64 -6.29 -13.45
C TYR A 65 -14.17 -6.15 -13.39
N GLY A 66 -14.85 -7.23 -13.04
CA GLY A 66 -16.30 -7.37 -13.26
C GLY A 66 -17.21 -6.72 -12.21
N TYR A 67 -16.64 -6.06 -11.19
CA TYR A 67 -17.40 -5.52 -10.06
C TYR A 67 -17.02 -4.06 -9.81
N TYR A 68 -17.96 -3.22 -9.39
CA TYR A 68 -17.63 -1.84 -9.01
C TYR A 68 -16.90 -1.76 -7.65
N ASN A 69 -16.98 -2.82 -6.83
CA ASN A 69 -16.38 -2.90 -5.51
C ASN A 69 -15.54 -4.17 -5.31
N LEU A 70 -14.78 -4.18 -4.22
CA LEU A 70 -13.97 -5.29 -3.74
C LEU A 70 -14.10 -5.38 -2.22
N TYR A 71 -14.59 -6.52 -1.74
CA TYR A 71 -14.52 -6.88 -0.33
C TYR A 71 -13.24 -7.63 -0.04
N LEU A 72 -12.54 -7.23 1.03
CA LEU A 72 -11.33 -7.91 1.49
C LEU A 72 -11.21 -7.83 3.01
N THR A 73 -10.51 -8.80 3.60
CA THR A 73 -10.22 -8.82 5.02
C THR A 73 -8.74 -8.56 5.24
N ARG A 74 -8.44 -7.65 6.16
CA ARG A 74 -7.07 -7.38 6.62
C ARG A 74 -6.83 -7.93 8.01
N TYR A 75 -5.62 -8.39 8.26
CA TYR A 75 -5.17 -8.89 9.56
C TYR A 75 -3.86 -8.20 9.93
N LEU A 76 -3.86 -7.47 11.05
CA LEU A 76 -2.66 -6.83 11.59
C LEU A 76 -2.15 -7.65 12.77
N ARG A 77 -0.88 -8.08 12.70
CA ARG A 77 -0.20 -8.85 13.76
C ARG A 77 1.05 -8.13 14.25
N ASP A 78 1.34 -8.24 15.54
CA ASP A 78 2.60 -7.79 16.12
C ASP A 78 3.72 -8.82 15.92
N SER A 79 4.94 -8.49 16.34
CA SER A 79 6.12 -9.35 16.17
C SER A 79 6.05 -10.69 16.91
N SER A 80 5.10 -10.88 17.83
CA SER A 80 4.85 -12.18 18.49
C SER A 80 3.86 -13.06 17.72
N GLY A 81 3.32 -12.56 16.60
CA GLY A 81 2.24 -13.21 15.85
C GLY A 81 0.84 -12.95 16.45
N ARG A 82 0.74 -12.20 17.55
CA ARG A 82 -0.55 -11.86 18.15
C ARG A 82 -1.32 -10.94 17.22
N GLN A 83 -2.55 -11.32 16.91
CA GLN A 83 -3.46 -10.50 16.12
C GLN A 83 -3.94 -9.30 16.93
N LEU A 84 -3.64 -8.11 16.42
CA LEU A 84 -4.09 -6.84 16.98
C LEU A 84 -5.44 -6.42 16.41
N GLU A 85 -5.69 -6.75 15.15
CA GLU A 85 -6.91 -6.37 14.45
C GLU A 85 -7.22 -7.35 13.32
N SER A 86 -8.51 -7.58 13.09
CA SER A 86 -9.04 -8.18 11.87
C SER A 86 -10.28 -7.39 11.46
N ARG A 87 -10.38 -7.03 10.18
CA ARG A 87 -11.50 -6.22 9.67
C ARG A 87 -11.79 -6.54 8.21
N LEU A 88 -13.08 -6.67 7.89
CA LEU A 88 -13.61 -6.66 6.53
C LEU A 88 -13.78 -5.20 6.08
N ASP A 89 -13.18 -4.86 4.95
CA ASP A 89 -13.30 -3.55 4.30
C ASP A 89 -13.91 -3.71 2.89
N GLU A 90 -14.62 -2.68 2.45
CA GLU A 90 -15.13 -2.54 1.09
C GLU A 90 -14.35 -1.42 0.38
N LEU A 91 -13.79 -1.74 -0.78
CA LEU A 91 -13.11 -0.79 -1.65
C LEU A 91 -13.98 -0.52 -2.88
N ILE A 92 -14.28 0.75 -3.16
CA ILE A 92 -15.09 1.15 -4.32
C ILE A 92 -14.15 1.47 -5.48
N LEU A 93 -13.93 0.49 -6.37
CA LEU A 93 -12.99 0.59 -7.48
C LEU A 93 -13.55 1.35 -8.69
N MET A 94 -14.87 1.36 -8.85
CA MET A 94 -15.56 2.05 -9.95
C MET A 94 -16.85 2.71 -9.45
N ASP A 95 -17.32 3.74 -10.16
CA ASP A 95 -18.64 4.31 -9.93
C ASP A 95 -19.73 3.26 -10.28
N PRO A 96 -20.66 2.96 -9.36
CA PRO A 96 -21.61 1.87 -9.52
C PRO A 96 -22.66 2.10 -10.62
N LYS A 97 -22.83 3.35 -11.11
CA LYS A 97 -23.83 3.67 -12.14
C LYS A 97 -23.22 3.74 -13.53
N SER A 98 -22.08 4.42 -13.65
CA SER A 98 -21.40 4.68 -14.92
C SER A 98 -20.34 3.63 -15.26
N GLY A 99 -19.88 2.85 -14.27
CA GLY A 99 -18.75 1.94 -14.44
C GLY A 99 -17.40 2.66 -14.61
N LYS A 100 -17.36 3.99 -14.43
CA LYS A 100 -16.11 4.75 -14.55
C LYS A 100 -15.16 4.35 -13.41
N PRO A 101 -13.91 3.97 -13.70
CA PRO A 101 -12.94 3.62 -12.65
C PRO A 101 -12.61 4.79 -11.72
N ASN A 102 -12.52 4.50 -10.42
CA ASN A 102 -12.16 5.42 -9.34
C ASN A 102 -10.67 5.26 -9.03
N GLY A 103 -9.79 5.76 -9.89
CA GLY A 103 -8.34 5.64 -9.71
C GLY A 103 -7.59 6.36 -10.81
N GLU A 104 -6.27 6.30 -10.74
CA GLU A 104 -5.40 6.80 -11.81
C GLU A 104 -5.02 5.63 -12.71
N GLY A 105 -5.16 5.78 -14.02
CA GLY A 105 -4.95 4.67 -14.94
C GLY A 105 -4.60 5.12 -16.34
N LEU A 106 -3.91 4.23 -17.06
CA LEU A 106 -3.57 4.40 -18.47
C LEU A 106 -3.98 3.13 -19.22
N GLY A 107 -4.80 3.30 -20.25
CA GLY A 107 -5.37 2.18 -21.00
C GLY A 107 -6.26 1.33 -20.10
N ASP A 108 -5.93 0.05 -19.99
CA ASP A 108 -6.76 -0.94 -19.28
C ASP A 108 -6.35 -1.13 -17.81
N LEU A 109 -5.39 -0.38 -17.28
CA LEU A 109 -4.87 -0.58 -15.91
C LEU A 109 -5.24 0.59 -15.02
N PHE A 110 -5.73 0.30 -13.81
CA PHE A 110 -6.11 1.30 -12.81
C PHE A 110 -5.44 1.02 -11.48
N ASP A 111 -4.74 2.03 -10.98
CA ASP A 111 -4.11 2.07 -9.67
C ASP A 111 -5.00 2.79 -8.67
N HIS A 112 -5.14 2.18 -7.49
CA HIS A 112 -5.94 2.69 -6.41
C HIS A 112 -5.14 2.77 -5.12
N LYS A 113 -5.30 3.88 -4.39
CA LYS A 113 -4.78 4.07 -3.04
C LYS A 113 -5.93 4.36 -2.08
N PHE A 114 -6.27 3.39 -1.25
CA PHE A 114 -7.37 3.52 -0.28
C PHE A 114 -6.85 3.64 1.14
N LEU A 115 -7.33 4.63 1.88
CA LEU A 115 -6.96 4.79 3.29
C LEU A 115 -7.57 3.66 4.14
N MET A 116 -6.71 2.80 4.65
CA MET A 116 -7.06 1.66 5.51
C MET A 116 -7.21 2.09 6.97
N LYS A 117 -6.24 2.84 7.49
CA LYS A 117 -6.27 3.39 8.87
C LYS A 117 -5.72 4.80 8.86
N ARG A 118 -6.51 5.74 9.38
CA ARG A 118 -6.10 7.13 9.58
C ARG A 118 -5.45 7.31 10.95
N ASN A 119 -4.34 8.02 11.02
CA ASN A 119 -3.69 8.44 12.27
C ASN A 119 -3.51 7.32 13.30
N TYR A 120 -3.21 6.10 12.85
CA TYR A 120 -3.04 4.94 13.69
C TYR A 120 -1.76 5.02 14.51
N ARG A 121 -1.87 4.88 15.83
CA ARG A 121 -0.72 4.81 16.74
C ARG A 121 -0.42 3.35 17.04
N PHE A 122 0.77 2.90 16.65
CA PHE A 122 1.20 1.55 16.99
C PHE A 122 1.44 1.44 18.50
N PRO A 123 1.16 0.29 19.14
CA PRO A 123 1.31 0.16 20.59
C PRO A 123 2.75 0.29 21.09
N LYS A 124 3.73 -0.11 20.27
CA LYS A 124 5.16 -0.08 20.59
C LYS A 124 6.02 -0.12 19.32
N PRO A 125 7.30 0.29 19.37
CA PRO A 125 8.24 0.04 18.29
C PRO A 125 8.39 -1.46 18.02
N GLY A 126 8.60 -1.84 16.77
CA GLY A 126 8.84 -3.23 16.38
C GLY A 126 8.29 -3.57 14.99
N LYS A 127 8.40 -4.86 14.65
CA LYS A 127 7.87 -5.42 13.40
C LYS A 127 6.39 -5.71 13.51
N TYR A 128 5.69 -5.43 12.42
CA TYR A 128 4.27 -5.74 12.25
C TYR A 128 4.07 -6.41 10.89
N THR A 129 3.08 -7.28 10.82
CA THR A 129 2.69 -7.95 9.57
C THR A 129 1.24 -7.64 9.26
N MET A 130 0.99 -7.13 8.05
CA MET A 130 -0.34 -6.95 7.49
C MET A 130 -0.57 -8.04 6.44
N GLU A 131 -1.58 -8.87 6.65
CA GLU A 131 -2.01 -9.88 5.69
C GLU A 131 -3.35 -9.46 5.10
N ILE A 132 -3.47 -9.54 3.78
CA ILE A 132 -4.69 -9.18 3.04
C ILE A 132 -5.25 -10.42 2.36
N ARG A 133 -6.56 -10.66 2.52
CA ARG A 133 -7.30 -11.73 1.83
C ARG A 133 -8.49 -11.16 1.10
N GLN A 134 -8.70 -11.58 -0.15
CA GLN A 134 -9.96 -11.28 -0.83
C GLN A 134 -11.13 -11.99 -0.15
N TYR A 135 -12.29 -11.31 -0.12
CA TYR A 135 -13.52 -11.79 0.51
C TYR A 135 -14.70 -11.71 -0.48
N MET A 136 -14.43 -11.95 -1.76
CA MET A 136 -15.43 -12.02 -2.80
C MET A 136 -15.96 -13.46 -2.91
N ARG A 137 -17.18 -13.63 -3.43
CA ARG A 137 -17.77 -14.97 -3.68
C ARG A 137 -17.03 -15.75 -4.77
N GLN A 138 -16.37 -15.05 -5.69
CA GLN A 138 -15.69 -15.63 -6.83
C GLN A 138 -14.25 -16.05 -6.46
N ASP A 139 -13.87 -17.28 -6.79
CA ASP A 139 -12.53 -17.83 -6.56
C ASP A 139 -12.05 -18.62 -7.80
N PRO A 140 -10.98 -18.19 -8.50
CA PRO A 140 -10.23 -16.96 -8.25
C PRO A 140 -11.02 -15.71 -8.62
N LEU A 141 -10.79 -14.62 -7.88
CA LEU A 141 -11.22 -13.30 -8.28
C LEU A 141 -10.35 -12.83 -9.45
N LEU A 142 -10.97 -12.61 -10.62
CA LEU A 142 -10.26 -12.26 -11.85
C LEU A 142 -9.93 -10.76 -11.92
N ASN A 143 -8.94 -10.42 -12.74
CA ASN A 143 -8.57 -9.06 -13.12
C ASN A 143 -8.04 -8.17 -11.99
N ILE A 144 -7.56 -8.76 -10.90
CA ILE A 144 -6.74 -8.07 -9.89
C ILE A 144 -5.29 -8.37 -10.19
N LEU A 145 -4.49 -7.36 -10.48
CA LEU A 145 -3.12 -7.50 -11.00
C LEU A 145 -2.06 -7.40 -9.90
N SER A 146 -2.29 -6.55 -8.90
CA SER A 146 -1.41 -6.48 -7.73
C SER A 146 -2.15 -5.98 -6.50
N VAL A 147 -1.67 -6.40 -5.34
CA VAL A 147 -2.15 -5.99 -4.02
C VAL A 147 -0.95 -5.54 -3.21
N GLY A 148 -1.07 -4.43 -2.52
CA GLY A 148 0.01 -3.83 -1.76
C GLY A 148 -0.48 -3.03 -0.57
N ILE A 149 0.46 -2.53 0.21
CA ILE A 149 0.18 -1.57 1.28
C ILE A 149 1.22 -0.45 1.27
N ALA A 150 0.80 0.71 1.76
CA ALA A 150 1.70 1.78 2.16
C ALA A 150 1.50 2.13 3.63
N VAL A 151 2.60 2.41 4.32
CA VAL A 151 2.62 2.93 5.69
C VAL A 151 3.39 4.24 5.67
N GLU A 152 2.72 5.31 6.07
CA GLU A 152 3.27 6.66 6.05
C GLU A 152 3.11 7.29 7.42
N LYS A 153 4.12 8.03 7.90
CA LYS A 153 3.94 8.92 9.06
C LYS A 153 2.80 9.88 8.75
N ALA A 154 1.85 10.01 9.66
CA ALA A 154 0.78 10.99 9.49
C ALA A 154 1.39 12.38 9.70
N VAL A 155 1.48 13.16 8.62
CA VAL A 155 1.83 14.57 8.72
C VAL A 155 0.70 15.27 9.49
N PRO A 156 1.01 16.13 10.48
CA PRO A 156 -0.01 16.96 11.11
C PRO A 156 -0.76 17.72 10.01
N ALA A 157 -2.10 17.70 10.04
CA ALA A 157 -2.86 18.65 9.26
C ALA A 157 -2.55 20.03 9.85
N ASN A 158 -1.81 20.86 9.11
CA ASN A 158 -1.67 22.27 9.42
C ASN A 158 -3.02 22.98 9.24
#